data_AF-W0V1B6-F1
#
_entry.id   AF-W0V1B6-F1
#
_cell.length_a   1.000
_cell.length_b   1.000
_cell.length_c   1.000
_cell.angle_alpha   90.00
_cell.angle_beta   90.00
_cell.angle_gamma   90.00
#
_symmetry.space_group_name_H-M   'P 1'
#
loop_
_entity.id
_entity.type
_entity.pdbx_description
1 polymer ?
#
loop_
_entity_poly.entity_id
_entity_poly.type
_entity_poly.pdbx_seq_one_letter_code
_entity_poly.pdbx_strand_id
1 'polypeptide(L)'
;MMGREARVSPEQVNSAADAMVAEGVKPSARAVRERLGNIGCLGTISKLLQRRKAGQQRQVAAVADLSPVLQRAILDFVGQEISANNTEHEAESSEQQQELSDLATENERQQDTIDNQVAELDGTREELERERLVAGQARTDLAKAQLKLESLPRLEEAAEKARMDLAKAQFKLEDIPRLEEAAQQARAELIQAQLKLESMTRLEGELAALRGELEAEREELAEVRAELDEERTLRIKAQQFIVDPIFKTPL
;
A
#
# COMPACT_ATOMS: atom_id res chain seq x y z
N MET A 1 33.46 -69.25 -26.66
CA MET A 1 33.70 -69.34 -28.12
C MET A 1 35.10 -68.84 -28.42
N MET A 2 35.94 -69.68 -29.00
CA MET A 2 37.25 -69.31 -29.54
C MET A 2 37.12 -68.36 -30.75
N GLY A 3 38.13 -67.51 -30.93
CA GLY A 3 38.80 -67.42 -32.23
C GLY A 3 38.37 -66.30 -33.18
N ARG A 4 38.80 -65.07 -32.90
CA ARG A 4 39.44 -64.23 -33.92
C ARG A 4 40.68 -63.60 -33.28
N GLU A 5 41.85 -64.15 -33.57
CA GLU A 5 43.12 -63.48 -33.28
C GLU A 5 43.06 -62.08 -33.88
N ALA A 6 43.16 -61.05 -33.05
CA ALA A 6 43.43 -59.71 -33.54
C ALA A 6 44.78 -59.78 -34.28
N ARG A 7 44.70 -59.82 -35.62
CA ARG A 7 45.87 -59.86 -36.49
C ARG A 7 46.60 -58.53 -36.33
N VAL A 8 47.77 -58.56 -35.71
CA VAL A 8 48.67 -57.40 -35.67
C VAL A 8 49.18 -57.14 -37.09
N SER A 9 49.04 -55.89 -37.55
CA SER A 9 49.45 -55.50 -38.89
C SER A 9 50.97 -55.18 -38.95
N PRO A 10 51.59 -55.24 -40.15
CA PRO A 10 52.97 -54.80 -40.35
C PRO A 10 53.18 -53.33 -39.97
N GLU A 11 52.21 -52.46 -40.23
CA GLU A 11 52.27 -51.03 -39.94
C GLU A 11 52.31 -50.77 -38.43
N GLN A 12 51.50 -51.50 -37.66
CA GLN A 12 51.49 -51.41 -36.19
C GLN A 12 52.83 -51.83 -35.58
N VAL A 13 53.44 -52.91 -36.09
CA VAL A 13 54.76 -53.37 -35.63
C VAL A 13 55.86 -52.39 -36.01
N ASN A 14 55.79 -51.81 -37.21
CA ASN A 14 56.78 -50.84 -37.67
C ASN A 14 56.68 -49.54 -36.87
N SER A 15 55.49 -48.96 -36.71
CA SER A 15 55.26 -47.74 -35.93
C SER A 15 55.71 -47.89 -34.48
N ALA A 16 55.37 -49.01 -33.83
CA ALA A 16 55.84 -49.30 -32.47
C ALA A 16 57.37 -49.44 -32.39
N ALA A 17 58.00 -50.05 -33.40
CA ALA A 17 59.46 -50.17 -33.47
C ALA A 17 60.14 -48.83 -33.78
N ASP A 18 59.51 -47.95 -34.58
CA ASP A 18 60.03 -46.62 -34.91
C ASP A 18 59.98 -45.70 -33.69
N ALA A 19 58.88 -45.72 -32.93
CA ALA A 19 58.77 -45.01 -31.66
C ALA A 19 59.83 -45.46 -30.65
N MET A 20 60.07 -46.77 -30.54
CA MET A 20 61.14 -47.30 -29.68
C MET A 20 62.54 -46.82 -30.11
N VAL A 21 62.80 -46.73 -31.41
CA VAL A 21 64.08 -46.21 -31.93
C VAL A 21 64.23 -44.71 -31.65
N ALA A 22 63.16 -43.92 -31.80
CA ALA A 22 63.16 -42.50 -31.47
C ALA A 22 63.45 -42.25 -29.97
N GLU A 23 63.03 -43.17 -29.11
CA GLU A 23 63.32 -43.16 -27.67
C GLU A 23 64.68 -43.79 -27.30
N GLY A 24 65.48 -44.22 -28.30
CA GLY A 24 66.80 -44.83 -28.07
C GLY A 24 66.77 -46.29 -27.58
N VAL A 25 65.60 -46.94 -27.57
CA VAL A 25 65.43 -48.33 -27.11
C VAL A 25 65.44 -49.29 -28.29
N LYS A 26 66.23 -50.37 -28.19
CA LYS A 26 66.31 -51.39 -29.25
C LYS A 26 64.99 -52.18 -29.35
N PRO A 27 64.32 -52.18 -30.52
CA PRO A 27 63.07 -52.92 -30.69
C PRO A 27 63.29 -54.43 -30.54
N SER A 28 62.55 -55.05 -29.61
CA SER A 28 62.49 -56.51 -29.44
C SER A 28 61.05 -56.99 -29.59
N ALA A 29 60.85 -58.23 -30.05
CA ALA A 29 59.50 -58.76 -30.27
C ALA A 29 58.63 -58.75 -29.00
N ARG A 30 59.25 -58.88 -27.81
CA ARG A 30 58.56 -58.79 -26.52
C ARG A 30 58.15 -57.35 -26.20
N ALA A 31 59.08 -56.41 -26.31
CA ALA A 31 58.81 -54.99 -26.04
C ALA A 31 57.80 -54.38 -27.03
N VAL A 32 57.87 -54.77 -28.30
CA VAL A 32 56.88 -54.34 -29.31
C VAL A 32 55.51 -54.93 -29.00
N ARG A 33 55.44 -56.20 -28.61
CA ARG A 33 54.17 -56.83 -28.20
C ARG A 33 53.56 -56.15 -26.97
N GLU A 34 54.39 -55.77 -26.00
CA GLU A 34 53.96 -55.04 -24.81
C GLU A 34 53.36 -53.68 -25.16
N ARG A 35 54.03 -52.90 -26.03
CA ARG A 35 53.51 -51.62 -26.54
C ARG A 35 52.22 -51.73 -27.34
N LEU A 36 52.02 -52.86 -28.01
CA LEU A 36 50.78 -53.17 -28.74
C LEU A 36 49.69 -53.76 -27.84
N GLY A 37 49.82 -53.67 -26.51
CA GLY A 37 48.80 -54.13 -25.56
C GLY A 37 48.72 -55.66 -25.41
N ASN A 38 49.84 -56.36 -25.62
CA ASN A 38 49.96 -57.82 -25.62
C ASN A 38 49.17 -58.57 -26.71
N ILE A 39 48.74 -57.84 -27.73
CA ILE A 39 47.98 -58.36 -28.87
C ILE A 39 48.93 -59.01 -29.89
N GLY A 40 48.49 -60.10 -30.52
CA GLY A 40 49.24 -60.86 -31.53
C GLY A 40 50.26 -61.85 -30.98
N CYS A 41 50.66 -62.81 -31.81
CA CYS A 41 51.62 -63.83 -31.43
C CYS A 41 53.07 -63.36 -31.64
N LEU A 42 53.95 -63.73 -30.71
CA LEU A 42 55.36 -63.35 -30.70
C LEU A 42 56.11 -63.79 -31.96
N GLY A 43 55.69 -64.91 -32.57
CA GLY A 43 56.24 -65.42 -33.83
C GLY A 43 55.97 -64.51 -35.03
N THR A 44 54.76 -63.96 -35.13
CA THR A 44 54.40 -63.02 -36.21
C THR A 44 55.12 -61.69 -36.04
N ILE A 45 55.16 -61.15 -34.81
CA ILE A 45 55.89 -59.90 -34.52
C ILE A 45 57.38 -60.06 -34.81
N SER A 46 58.00 -61.17 -34.40
CA SER A 46 59.42 -61.47 -34.70
C SER A 46 59.70 -61.51 -36.21
N LYS A 47 58.83 -62.16 -37.00
CA LYS A 47 58.96 -62.22 -38.46
C LYS A 47 58.85 -60.84 -39.11
N LEU A 48 57.91 -60.01 -38.64
CA LEU A 48 57.72 -58.65 -39.13
C LEU A 48 58.93 -57.75 -38.80
N LEU A 49 59.47 -57.85 -37.59
CA LEU A 49 60.69 -57.14 -37.20
C LEU A 49 61.93 -57.58 -37.99
N GLN A 50 62.08 -58.88 -38.26
CA GLN A 50 63.14 -59.40 -39.12
C GLN A 50 63.02 -58.88 -40.56
N ARG A 51 61.80 -58.87 -41.11
CA ARG A 51 61.52 -58.30 -42.44
C ARG A 51 61.87 -56.81 -42.50
N ARG A 52 61.52 -56.03 -41.47
CA ARG A 52 61.90 -54.62 -41.34
C ARG A 52 63.41 -54.45 -41.32
N LYS A 53 64.13 -55.22 -40.49
CA LYS A 53 65.59 -55.14 -40.39
C LYS A 53 66.29 -55.47 -41.71
N ALA A 54 65.82 -56.49 -42.42
CA ALA A 54 66.35 -56.85 -43.74
C ALA A 54 66.07 -55.74 -44.79
N GLY A 55 64.92 -55.08 -44.71
CA GLY A 55 64.60 -53.91 -45.55
C GLY A 55 65.53 -52.72 -45.27
N GLN A 56 65.77 -52.40 -44.00
CA GLN A 56 66.70 -51.34 -43.59
C GLN A 56 68.14 -51.62 -44.05
N GLN A 57 68.61 -52.86 -43.91
CA GLN A 57 69.96 -53.23 -44.37
C GLN A 57 70.14 -53.08 -45.89
N ARG A 58 69.10 -53.38 -46.68
CA ARG A 58 69.13 -53.14 -48.14
C ARG A 58 69.11 -51.65 -48.49
N GLN A 59 68.36 -50.84 -47.75
CA GLN A 59 68.35 -49.39 -47.96
C GLN A 59 69.71 -48.76 -47.65
N VAL A 60 70.38 -49.17 -46.57
CA VAL A 60 71.73 -48.70 -46.22
C VAL A 60 72.75 -49.06 -47.30
N ALA A 61 72.66 -50.26 -47.87
CA ALA A 61 73.52 -50.68 -48.99
C ALA A 61 73.24 -49.85 -50.27
N ALA A 62 71.98 -49.55 -50.59
CA ALA A 62 71.62 -48.74 -51.76
C ALA A 62 72.10 -47.27 -51.65
N VAL A 63 72.17 -46.71 -50.45
CA VAL A 63 72.76 -45.36 -50.22
C VAL A 63 74.28 -45.36 -50.44
N ALA A 64 74.95 -46.49 -50.16
CA ALA A 64 76.38 -46.65 -50.40
C ALA A 64 76.73 -46.78 -51.90
N ASP A 65 75.76 -47.11 -52.77
CA ASP A 65 75.91 -47.15 -54.23
C ASP A 65 75.68 -45.79 -54.92
N LEU A 66 75.23 -44.75 -54.19
CA LEU A 66 75.09 -43.41 -54.75
C LEU A 66 76.46 -42.72 -54.90
N SER A 67 76.69 -42.08 -56.06
CA SER A 67 77.88 -41.24 -56.28
C SER A 67 77.97 -40.12 -55.23
N PRO A 68 79.17 -39.82 -54.69
CA PRO A 68 79.37 -38.75 -53.72
C PRO A 68 78.88 -37.37 -54.20
N VAL A 69 78.92 -37.12 -55.51
CA VAL A 69 78.41 -35.87 -56.12
C VAL A 69 76.89 -35.77 -55.98
N LEU A 70 76.17 -36.88 -56.20
CA LEU A 70 74.72 -36.91 -56.06
C LEU A 70 74.30 -36.83 -54.59
N GLN A 71 75.05 -37.47 -53.68
CA GLN A 71 74.84 -37.31 -52.23
C GLN A 71 75.00 -35.85 -51.80
N ARG A 72 76.03 -35.16 -52.29
CA ARG A 72 76.26 -33.74 -51.99
C ARG A 72 75.15 -32.86 -52.54
N ALA A 73 74.74 -33.08 -53.80
CA ALA A 73 73.65 -32.33 -54.42
C ALA A 73 72.32 -32.50 -53.68
N ILE A 74 72.00 -33.70 -53.20
CA ILE A 74 70.80 -33.95 -52.39
C ILE A 74 70.89 -33.24 -51.04
N LEU A 75 72.04 -33.31 -50.36
CA LEU A 75 72.22 -32.62 -49.08
C LEU A 75 72.15 -31.10 -49.21
N ASP A 76 72.73 -30.54 -50.27
CA ASP A 76 72.68 -29.10 -50.54
C ASP A 76 71.25 -28.67 -50.88
N PHE A 77 70.50 -29.45 -51.68
CA PHE A 77 69.08 -29.20 -51.98
C PHE A 77 68.21 -29.29 -50.73
N VAL A 78 68.33 -30.37 -49.94
CA VAL A 78 67.59 -30.53 -48.69
C VAL A 78 67.94 -29.43 -47.69
N GLY A 79 69.21 -29.01 -47.62
CA GLY A 79 69.63 -27.89 -46.79
C GLY A 79 68.98 -26.57 -47.20
N GLN A 80 68.92 -26.29 -48.51
CA GLN A 80 68.23 -25.11 -49.05
C GLN A 80 66.73 -25.14 -48.75
N GLU A 81 66.06 -26.28 -48.98
CA GLU A 81 64.63 -26.44 -48.72
C GLU A 81 64.30 -26.33 -47.23
N ILE A 82 65.13 -26.91 -46.33
CA ILE A 82 64.94 -26.77 -44.88
C ILE A 82 65.12 -25.31 -44.46
N SER A 83 66.14 -24.62 -44.98
CA SER A 83 66.35 -23.20 -44.68
C SER A 83 65.18 -22.35 -45.16
N ALA A 84 64.70 -22.57 -46.39
CA ALA A 84 63.55 -21.84 -46.94
C ALA A 84 62.27 -22.06 -46.10
N ASN A 85 61.93 -23.32 -45.83
CA ASN A 85 60.75 -23.65 -45.01
C ASN A 85 60.86 -23.11 -43.58
N ASN A 86 62.05 -23.16 -42.96
CA ASN A 86 62.24 -22.58 -41.64
C ASN A 86 62.06 -21.06 -41.66
N THR A 87 62.59 -20.36 -42.67
CA THR A 87 62.39 -18.91 -42.77
C THR A 87 60.93 -18.52 -42.98
N GLU A 88 60.19 -19.32 -43.76
CA GLU A 88 58.75 -19.11 -43.98
C GLU A 88 57.96 -19.36 -42.69
N HIS A 89 58.21 -20.47 -41.99
CA HIS A 89 57.55 -20.78 -40.72
C HIS A 89 57.92 -19.79 -39.60
N GLU A 90 59.16 -19.30 -39.55
CA GLU A 90 59.55 -18.26 -38.60
C GLU A 90 58.82 -16.95 -38.87
N ALA A 91 58.63 -16.58 -40.15
CA ALA A 91 57.83 -15.42 -40.53
C ALA A 91 56.36 -15.59 -40.14
N GLU A 92 55.74 -16.73 -40.49
CA GLU A 92 54.35 -17.05 -40.11
C GLU A 92 54.17 -17.06 -38.59
N SER A 93 55.11 -17.65 -37.84
CA SER A 93 55.04 -17.68 -36.38
C SER A 93 55.19 -16.28 -35.77
N SER A 94 56.01 -15.41 -36.38
CA SER A 94 56.15 -14.02 -35.94
C SER A 94 54.88 -13.22 -36.21
N GLU A 95 54.25 -13.40 -37.38
CA GLU A 95 52.98 -12.76 -37.72
C GLU A 95 51.86 -13.19 -36.78
N GLN A 96 51.73 -14.50 -36.52
CA GLN A 96 50.74 -15.03 -35.58
C GLN A 96 50.96 -14.53 -34.15
N GLN A 97 52.21 -14.40 -33.71
CA GLN A 97 52.51 -13.84 -32.39
C GLN A 97 52.12 -12.37 -32.30
N GLN A 98 52.33 -11.59 -33.37
CA GLN A 98 51.88 -10.21 -33.43
C GLN A 98 50.35 -10.10 -33.41
N GLU A 99 49.65 -10.91 -34.21
CA GLU A 99 48.18 -10.95 -34.23
C GLU A 99 47.61 -11.33 -32.86
N LEU A 100 48.19 -12.31 -32.17
CA LEU A 100 47.78 -12.69 -30.82
C LEU A 100 47.98 -11.56 -29.80
N SER A 101 49.09 -10.82 -29.92
CA SER A 101 49.34 -9.65 -29.07
C SER A 101 48.33 -8.53 -29.31
N ASP A 102 48.01 -8.26 -30.57
CA ASP A 102 47.03 -7.25 -30.96
C ASP A 102 45.62 -7.63 -30.48
N LEU A 103 45.25 -8.91 -30.63
CA LEU A 103 43.99 -9.45 -30.12
C LEU A 103 43.90 -9.42 -28.59
N ALA A 104 45.00 -9.67 -27.88
CA ALA A 104 45.03 -9.56 -26.42
C ALA A 104 44.79 -8.10 -25.98
N THR A 105 45.47 -7.15 -26.61
CA THR A 105 45.31 -5.72 -26.34
C THR A 105 43.88 -5.24 -26.63
N GLU A 106 43.30 -5.68 -27.74
CA GLU A 106 41.92 -5.34 -28.09
C GLU A 106 40.91 -5.98 -27.13
N ASN A 107 41.13 -7.20 -26.66
CA ASN A 107 40.29 -7.82 -25.64
C ASN A 107 40.33 -7.05 -24.31
N GLU A 108 41.51 -6.60 -23.87
CA GLU A 108 41.64 -5.77 -22.66
C GLU A 108 40.85 -4.46 -22.82
N ARG A 109 40.99 -3.78 -23.97
CA ARG A 109 40.24 -2.57 -24.28
C ARG A 109 38.72 -2.79 -24.32
N GLN A 110 38.27 -3.92 -24.87
CA GLN A 110 36.86 -4.29 -24.90
C GLN A 110 36.34 -4.61 -23.50
N GLN A 111 37.12 -5.30 -22.67
CA GLN A 111 36.77 -5.58 -21.28
C GLN A 111 36.60 -4.29 -20.48
N ASP A 112 37.52 -3.33 -20.61
CA ASP A 112 37.39 -2.01 -19.98
C ASP A 112 36.12 -1.28 -20.45
N THR A 113 35.78 -1.40 -21.73
CA THR A 113 34.55 -0.79 -22.27
C THR A 113 33.30 -1.44 -21.68
N ILE A 114 33.29 -2.77 -21.56
CA ILE A 114 32.19 -3.53 -20.94
C ILE A 114 32.04 -3.13 -19.48
N ASP A 115 33.12 -3.07 -18.72
CA ASP A 115 33.10 -2.74 -17.30
C ASP A 115 32.56 -1.32 -17.07
N ASN A 116 32.97 -0.36 -17.91
CA ASN A 116 32.43 1.00 -17.88
C ASN A 116 30.92 1.03 -18.19
N GLN A 117 30.47 0.32 -19.23
CA GLN A 117 29.05 0.25 -19.59
C GLN A 117 28.20 -0.42 -18.50
N VAL A 118 28.73 -1.46 -17.84
CA VAL A 118 28.07 -2.10 -16.70
C VAL A 118 27.92 -1.11 -15.55
N ALA A 119 28.97 -0.37 -15.21
CA ALA A 119 28.92 0.65 -14.17
C ALA A 119 27.91 1.77 -14.49
N GLU A 120 27.84 2.24 -15.74
CA GLU A 120 26.85 3.21 -16.20
C GLU A 120 25.42 2.66 -16.12
N LEU A 121 25.20 1.41 -16.54
CA LEU A 121 23.89 0.76 -16.47
C LEU A 121 23.43 0.59 -15.02
N ASP A 122 24.33 0.23 -14.11
CA ASP A 122 23.98 0.10 -12.69
C ASP A 122 23.70 1.48 -12.06
N GLY A 123 24.48 2.51 -12.41
CA GLY A 123 24.21 3.89 -12.00
C GLY A 123 22.82 4.38 -12.45
N THR A 124 22.47 4.19 -13.73
CA THR A 124 21.17 4.59 -14.27
C THR A 124 20.00 3.80 -13.66
N ARG A 125 20.20 2.52 -13.32
CA ARG A 125 19.21 1.71 -12.59
C ARG A 125 18.98 2.24 -11.18
N GLU A 126 20.04 2.60 -10.46
CA GLU A 126 19.90 3.21 -9.13
C GLU A 126 19.14 4.53 -9.18
N GLU A 127 19.46 5.39 -10.14
CA GLU A 127 18.75 6.67 -10.35
C GLU A 127 17.27 6.43 -10.65
N LEU A 128 16.95 5.48 -11.53
CA LEU A 128 15.57 5.13 -11.85
C LEU A 128 14.79 4.64 -10.62
N GLU A 129 15.40 3.80 -9.78
CA GLU A 129 14.76 3.34 -8.55
C GLU A 129 14.55 4.48 -7.54
N ARG A 130 15.50 5.40 -7.41
CA ARG A 130 15.35 6.61 -6.58
C ARG A 130 14.19 7.47 -7.09
N GLU A 131 14.12 7.72 -8.40
CA GLU A 131 13.02 8.49 -9.00
C GLU A 131 11.66 7.81 -8.80
N ARG A 132 11.59 6.49 -8.95
CA ARG A 132 10.36 5.72 -8.70
C ARG A 132 9.87 5.86 -7.28
N LEU A 133 10.77 5.81 -6.30
CA LEU A 133 10.43 6.01 -4.89
C LEU A 133 9.87 7.42 -4.65
N VAL A 134 10.53 8.45 -5.19
CA VAL A 134 10.07 9.85 -5.08
C VAL A 134 8.72 10.04 -5.76
N ALA A 135 8.54 9.52 -6.97
CA ALA A 135 7.27 9.58 -7.69
C ALA A 135 6.15 8.84 -6.95
N GLY A 136 6.46 7.70 -6.33
CA GLY A 136 5.53 6.96 -5.47
C GLY A 136 5.07 7.80 -4.28
N GLN A 137 6.01 8.40 -3.55
CA GLN A 137 5.72 9.30 -2.43
C GLN A 137 4.86 10.49 -2.88
N ALA A 138 5.26 11.18 -3.95
CA ALA A 138 4.53 12.31 -4.49
C ALA A 138 3.09 11.97 -4.88
N ARG A 139 2.85 10.78 -5.47
CA ARG A 139 1.49 10.30 -5.78
C ARG A 139 0.66 10.08 -4.52
N THR A 140 1.25 9.50 -3.47
CA THR A 140 0.53 9.30 -2.20
C THR A 140 0.19 10.62 -1.50
N ASP A 141 1.10 11.59 -1.53
CA ASP A 141 0.89 12.90 -0.93
C ASP A 141 -0.15 13.72 -1.71
N LEU A 142 -0.12 13.63 -3.05
CA LEU A 142 -1.15 14.20 -3.91
C LEU A 142 -2.54 13.62 -3.58
N ALA A 143 -2.66 12.30 -3.45
CA ALA A 143 -3.92 11.65 -3.10
C ALA A 143 -4.43 12.11 -1.71
N LYS A 144 -3.54 12.22 -0.71
CA LYS A 144 -3.90 12.77 0.61
C LYS A 144 -4.36 14.22 0.53
N ALA A 145 -3.71 15.05 -0.28
CA ALA A 145 -4.09 16.45 -0.45
C ALA A 145 -5.46 16.59 -1.13
N GLN A 146 -5.74 15.76 -2.15
CA GLN A 146 -7.04 15.69 -2.81
C GLN A 146 -8.17 15.30 -1.85
N LEU A 147 -7.97 14.26 -1.02
CA LEU A 147 -8.97 13.86 -0.01
C LEU A 147 -9.24 14.96 1.01
N LYS A 148 -8.20 15.70 1.44
CA LYS A 148 -8.37 16.86 2.32
C LYS A 148 -9.19 17.96 1.63
N LEU A 149 -8.90 18.25 0.37
CA LEU A 149 -9.63 19.24 -0.42
C LEU A 149 -11.10 18.86 -0.60
N GLU A 150 -11.41 17.60 -0.88
CA GLU A 150 -12.78 17.09 -0.99
C GLU A 150 -13.56 17.17 0.34
N SER A 151 -12.86 17.13 1.47
CA SER A 151 -13.48 17.25 2.80
C SER A 151 -13.80 18.70 3.22
N LEU A 152 -13.18 19.71 2.59
CA LEU A 152 -13.33 21.12 2.96
C LEU A 152 -14.79 21.62 2.85
N PRO A 153 -15.53 21.37 1.76
CA PRO A 153 -16.92 21.85 1.63
C PRO A 153 -17.83 21.33 2.75
N ARG A 154 -17.62 20.08 3.20
CA ARG A 154 -18.39 19.50 4.31
C ARG A 154 -18.07 20.17 5.64
N LEU A 155 -16.80 20.51 5.86
CA LEU A 155 -16.37 21.25 7.05
C LEU A 155 -16.91 22.68 7.03
N GLU A 156 -16.92 23.34 5.87
CA GLU A 156 -17.52 24.66 5.67
C GLU A 156 -19.02 24.63 5.94
N GLU A 157 -19.76 23.67 5.37
CA GLU A 157 -21.20 23.50 5.62
C GLU A 157 -21.49 23.24 7.11
N ALA A 158 -20.71 22.39 7.76
CA ALA A 158 -20.84 22.15 9.20
C ALA A 158 -20.57 23.41 10.03
N ALA A 159 -19.57 24.21 9.64
CA ALA A 159 -19.25 25.47 10.30
C ALA A 159 -20.34 26.54 10.08
N GLU A 160 -20.89 26.65 8.87
CA GLU A 160 -22.01 27.53 8.56
C GLU A 160 -23.26 27.15 9.36
N LYS A 161 -23.57 25.85 9.43
CA LYS A 161 -24.68 25.34 10.24
C LYS A 161 -24.49 25.67 11.71
N ALA A 162 -23.30 25.43 12.26
CA ALA A 162 -22.98 25.77 13.64
C ALA A 162 -23.12 27.28 13.92
N ARG A 163 -22.70 28.14 12.98
CA ARG A 163 -22.90 29.60 13.07
C ARG A 163 -24.37 29.99 13.04
N MET A 164 -25.17 29.37 12.17
CA MET A 164 -26.61 29.65 12.09
C MET A 164 -27.35 29.20 13.37
N ASP A 165 -27.01 28.03 13.90
CA ASP A 165 -27.60 27.53 15.14
C ASP A 165 -27.21 28.40 16.34
N LEU A 166 -25.96 28.88 16.37
CA LEU A 166 -25.50 29.86 17.36
C LEU A 166 -26.24 31.19 17.25
N ALA A 167 -26.42 31.73 16.04
CA ALA A 167 -27.17 32.96 15.81
C ALA A 167 -28.65 32.82 16.24
N LYS A 168 -29.28 31.67 15.95
CA LYS A 168 -30.65 31.37 16.43
C LYS A 168 -30.73 31.30 17.95
N ALA A 169 -29.74 30.68 18.60
CA ALA A 169 -29.69 30.61 20.05
C ALA A 169 -29.51 32.00 20.68
N GLN A 170 -28.64 32.83 20.11
CA GLN A 170 -28.46 34.22 20.52
C GLN A 170 -29.75 35.02 20.38
N PHE A 171 -30.43 34.94 19.23
CA PHE A 171 -31.71 35.61 19.03
C PHE A 171 -32.78 35.20 20.06
N LYS A 172 -32.89 33.90 20.36
CA LYS A 172 -33.80 33.41 21.40
C LYS A 172 -33.46 33.93 22.80
N LEU A 173 -32.18 34.10 23.12
CA LEU A 173 -31.75 34.68 24.39
C LEU A 173 -32.08 36.17 24.46
N GLU A 174 -31.93 36.90 23.35
CA GLU A 174 -32.31 38.33 23.25
C GLU A 174 -33.82 38.55 23.42
N ASP A 175 -34.66 37.56 23.09
CA ASP A 175 -36.11 37.62 23.30
C ASP A 175 -36.55 37.38 24.77
N ILE A 176 -35.69 36.80 25.63
CA ILE A 176 -36.03 36.46 27.02
C ILE A 176 -36.49 37.68 27.84
N PRO A 177 -35.77 38.82 27.86
CA PRO A 177 -36.18 39.97 28.65
C PRO A 177 -37.57 40.50 28.29
N ARG A 178 -37.93 40.46 27.01
CA ARG A 178 -39.26 40.87 26.53
C ARG A 178 -40.35 39.90 27.02
N LEU A 179 -40.08 38.60 26.99
CA LEU A 179 -40.99 37.59 27.52
C LEU A 179 -41.13 37.70 29.04
N GLU A 180 -40.02 37.98 29.74
CA GLU A 180 -40.03 38.23 31.19
C GLU A 180 -40.85 39.47 31.53
N GLU A 181 -40.70 40.56 30.79
CA GLU A 181 -41.49 41.78 30.97
C GLU A 181 -42.98 41.52 30.72
N ALA A 182 -43.33 40.85 29.63
CA ALA A 182 -44.72 40.48 29.34
C ALA A 182 -45.32 39.58 30.44
N ALA A 183 -44.53 38.64 30.97
CA ALA A 183 -44.95 37.78 32.08
C ALA A 183 -45.14 38.58 33.39
N GLN A 184 -44.28 39.55 33.67
CA GLN A 184 -44.42 40.45 34.81
C GLN A 184 -45.67 41.33 34.69
N GLN A 185 -45.93 41.88 33.50
CA GLN A 185 -47.14 42.66 33.21
C GLN A 185 -48.40 41.82 33.41
N ALA A 186 -48.46 40.62 32.83
CA ALA A 186 -49.59 39.71 32.99
C ALA A 186 -49.84 39.33 34.46
N ARG A 187 -48.77 39.16 35.27
CA ARG A 187 -48.89 38.93 36.72
C ARG A 187 -49.45 40.15 37.44
N ALA A 188 -48.99 41.35 37.11
CA ALA A 188 -49.50 42.59 37.70
C ALA A 188 -50.99 42.81 37.38
N GLU A 189 -51.40 42.57 36.13
CA GLU A 189 -52.80 42.62 35.70
C GLU A 189 -53.67 41.59 36.44
N LEU A 190 -53.17 40.36 36.63
CA LEU A 190 -53.86 39.32 37.39
C LEU A 190 -54.08 39.73 38.84
N ILE A 191 -53.05 40.28 39.51
CA ILE A 191 -53.15 40.78 40.88
C ILE A 191 -54.17 41.92 40.95
N GLN A 192 -54.16 42.86 40.01
CA GLN A 192 -55.16 43.93 39.96
C GLN A 192 -56.58 43.40 39.76
N ALA A 193 -56.77 42.40 38.90
CA ALA A 193 -58.07 41.76 38.70
C ALA A 193 -58.57 41.03 39.97
N GLN A 194 -57.68 40.35 40.68
CA GLN A 194 -57.98 39.70 41.96
C GLN A 194 -58.39 40.73 43.03
N LEU A 195 -57.64 41.82 43.19
CA LEU A 195 -57.99 42.89 44.14
C LEU A 195 -59.33 43.55 43.80
N LYS A 196 -59.63 43.75 42.50
CA LYS A 196 -60.95 44.24 42.07
C LYS A 196 -62.06 43.27 42.44
N LEU A 197 -61.86 41.97 42.20
CA LEU A 197 -62.84 40.95 42.59
C LEU A 197 -63.05 40.91 44.11
N GLU A 198 -61.99 40.99 44.91
CA GLU A 198 -62.07 41.09 46.38
C GLU A 198 -62.84 42.35 46.82
N SER A 199 -62.59 43.49 46.19
CA SER A 199 -63.35 44.72 46.47
C SER A 199 -64.83 44.60 46.09
N MET A 200 -65.15 43.97 44.94
CA MET A 200 -66.52 43.73 44.51
C MET A 200 -67.25 42.78 45.46
N THR A 201 -66.63 41.66 45.83
CA THR A 201 -67.22 40.71 46.79
C THR A 201 -67.44 41.35 48.16
N ARG A 202 -66.55 42.25 48.60
CA ARG A 202 -66.75 43.05 49.81
C ARG A 202 -67.94 44.00 49.67
N LEU A 203 -68.04 44.75 48.57
CA LEU A 203 -69.18 45.64 48.29
C LEU A 203 -70.50 44.86 48.20
N GLU A 204 -70.50 43.68 47.58
CA GLU A 204 -71.66 42.79 47.54
C GLU A 204 -72.07 42.34 48.95
N GLY A 205 -71.11 42.03 49.81
CA GLY A 205 -71.35 41.73 51.23
C GLY A 205 -71.92 42.92 52.01
N GLU A 206 -71.37 44.11 51.83
CA GLU A 206 -71.87 45.36 52.44
C GLU A 206 -73.29 45.69 51.95
N LEU A 207 -73.57 45.52 50.65
CA LEU A 207 -74.91 45.69 50.10
C LEU A 207 -75.91 44.65 50.62
N ALA A 208 -75.49 43.40 50.81
CA ALA A 208 -76.32 42.36 51.40
C ALA A 208 -76.65 42.69 52.87
N ALA A 209 -75.68 43.18 53.64
CA ALA A 209 -75.88 43.61 55.02
C ALA A 209 -76.86 44.80 55.12
N LEU A 210 -76.66 45.86 54.32
CA LEU A 210 -77.55 47.01 54.26
C LEU A 210 -78.99 46.63 53.83
N ARG A 211 -79.13 45.67 52.91
CA ARG A 211 -80.45 45.12 52.56
C ARG A 211 -81.10 44.41 53.73
N GLY A 212 -80.34 43.62 54.48
CA GLY A 212 -80.82 42.98 55.70
C GLY A 212 -81.24 43.98 56.77
N GLU A 213 -80.46 45.04 56.99
CA GLU A 213 -80.81 46.14 57.92
C GLU A 213 -82.10 46.86 57.48
N LEU A 214 -82.25 47.16 56.18
CA LEU A 214 -83.46 47.77 55.65
C LEU A 214 -84.69 46.85 55.75
N GLU A 215 -84.52 45.54 55.59
CA GLU A 215 -85.59 44.56 55.80
C GLU A 215 -85.98 44.49 57.27
N ALA A 216 -85.02 44.48 58.20
CA ALA A 216 -85.27 44.54 59.64
C ALA A 216 -86.00 45.83 60.05
N GLU A 217 -85.55 47.01 59.58
CA GLU A 217 -86.24 48.28 59.83
C GLU A 217 -87.67 48.27 59.27
N ARG A 218 -87.91 47.60 58.13
CA ARG A 218 -89.26 47.45 57.56
C ARG A 218 -90.14 46.53 58.39
N GLU A 219 -89.58 45.45 58.93
CA GLU A 219 -90.28 44.57 59.87
C GLU A 219 -90.62 45.33 61.16
N GLU A 220 -89.68 46.05 61.76
CA GLU A 220 -89.91 46.90 62.93
C GLU A 220 -90.99 47.97 62.65
N LEU A 221 -90.92 48.65 61.49
CA LEU A 221 -91.95 49.60 61.09
C LEU A 221 -93.32 48.93 60.84
N ALA A 222 -93.34 47.68 60.38
CA ALA A 222 -94.58 46.92 60.23
C ALA A 222 -95.17 46.53 61.58
N GLU A 223 -94.34 46.13 62.55
CA GLU A 223 -94.74 45.88 63.94
C GLU A 223 -95.29 47.15 64.59
N VAL A 224 -94.57 48.27 64.52
CA VAL A 224 -95.04 49.57 65.05
C VAL A 224 -96.35 50.02 64.39
N ARG A 225 -96.52 49.78 63.08
CA ARG A 225 -97.79 50.06 62.40
C ARG A 225 -98.91 49.14 62.88
N ALA A 226 -98.64 47.85 63.09
CA ALA A 226 -99.60 46.92 63.65
C ALA A 226 -100.01 47.32 65.07
N GLU A 227 -99.06 47.71 65.92
CA GLU A 227 -99.33 48.27 67.24
C GLU A 227 -100.18 49.54 67.17
N LEU A 228 -99.88 50.46 66.23
CA LEU A 228 -100.67 51.67 66.03
C LEU A 228 -102.09 51.36 65.54
N ASP A 229 -102.26 50.37 64.67
CA ASP A 229 -103.57 49.95 64.18
C ASP A 229 -104.36 49.18 65.25
N GLU A 230 -103.69 48.41 66.12
CA GLU A 230 -104.26 47.85 67.35
C GLU A 230 -104.69 48.96 68.31
N GLU A 231 -103.86 49.98 68.53
CA GLU A 231 -104.20 51.13 69.37
C GLU A 231 -105.38 51.93 68.78
N ARG A 232 -105.41 52.13 67.45
CA ARG A 232 -106.53 52.77 66.75
C ARG A 232 -107.81 51.95 66.85
N THR A 233 -107.75 50.63 66.68
CA THR A 233 -108.92 49.76 66.83
C THR A 233 -109.41 49.71 68.27
N LEU A 234 -108.51 49.71 69.26
CA LEU A 234 -108.85 49.89 70.67
C LEU A 234 -109.50 51.27 70.92
N ARG A 235 -108.98 52.33 70.31
CA ARG A 235 -109.55 53.69 70.40
C ARG A 235 -110.93 53.78 69.74
N ILE A 236 -111.14 53.15 68.58
CA ILE A 236 -112.46 53.04 67.93
C ILE A 236 -113.43 52.24 68.79
N LYS A 237 -113.00 51.11 69.39
CA LYS A 237 -113.83 50.34 70.33
C LYS A 237 -114.17 51.14 71.60
N ALA A 238 -113.22 51.89 72.15
CA ALA A 238 -113.46 52.79 73.28
C ALA A 238 -114.42 53.93 72.91
N GLN A 239 -114.36 54.42 71.67
CA GLN A 239 -115.25 55.45 71.16
C GLN A 239 -116.66 54.91 70.85
N GLN A 240 -116.78 53.63 70.44
CA GLN A 240 -118.06 52.92 70.30
C GLN A 240 -118.71 52.58 71.65
N PHE A 241 -117.95 52.51 72.75
CA PHE A 241 -118.50 52.35 74.11
C PHE A 241 -119.12 53.64 74.68
N ILE A 242 -118.83 54.80 74.07
CA ILE A 242 -119.34 56.12 74.51
C ILE A 242 -120.65 56.50 73.80
N VAL A 243 -121.04 55.78 72.75
CA VAL A 243 -122.22 56.09 71.93
C VAL A 243 -123.08 54.84 71.71
N ASP A 244 -123.78 54.37 72.76
CA ASP A 244 -125.24 54.19 72.68
C ASP A 244 -125.89 53.74 74.02
N PRO A 245 -127.18 54.13 74.27
CA PRO A 245 -127.74 54.35 75.60
C PRO A 245 -128.81 53.33 76.01
N ILE A 246 -128.99 53.11 77.31
CA ILE A 246 -130.22 52.52 77.87
C ILE A 246 -130.66 53.36 79.08
N PHE A 247 -131.65 54.23 78.87
CA PHE A 247 -132.42 54.86 79.94
C PHE A 247 -133.15 53.79 80.76
N LYS A 248 -133.13 53.93 82.09
CA LYS A 248 -134.35 54.21 82.90
C LYS A 248 -134.06 54.22 84.39
N THR A 249 -134.44 55.33 85.03
CA THR A 249 -135.22 55.30 86.28
C THR A 249 -136.33 56.36 86.18
N PRO A 250 -137.52 56.13 86.76
CA PRO A 250 -138.73 56.90 86.49
C PRO A 250 -139.07 57.90 87.61
N LEU A 251 -139.39 59.13 87.21
CA LEU A 251 -140.54 59.97 87.60
C LEU A 251 -140.45 61.28 86.81
#